data_AF-A0A9P9Z470-F1
#
_entry.id   AF-A0A9P9Z470-F1
#
_cell.length_a   1.000
_cell.length_b   1.000
_cell.length_c   1.000
_cell.angle_alpha   90.00
_cell.angle_beta   90.00
_cell.angle_gamma   90.00
#
_symmetry.space_group_name_H-M   'P 1'
#
loop_
_entity.id
_entity.type
_entity.pdbx_description
1 polymer ?
#
loop_
_entity_poly.entity_id
_entity_poly.type
_entity_poly.pdbx_seq_one_letter_code
_entity_poly.pdbx_strand_id
1 'polypeptide(L)'
;MTHDSVGVAVAQFAPSASKHTNLESIAALARTAAARGARVVVFPEYSSYFVDPFDLSLAENAEDLDGPFTEALRALADELDVVLVAGLVERADDGRRVRNAVVAVGGAGIRAVYRKLHLYDAFGQRESDWVAPGEIAPPETFETDGLRFGLMTCYDLRFPEVARTLADAAWTSPWSRPSGCAARSRSITGRRCCRPARSRTPSSSPARITRRRSASDTPW
;
A
#
# COMPACT_ATOMS: atom_id res chain seq x y z
N MET A 1 29.39 -3.31 3.88
CA MET A 1 28.45 -3.82 4.89
C MET A 1 27.30 -4.47 4.15
N THR A 2 27.21 -5.80 4.15
CA THR A 2 26.06 -6.52 3.60
C THR A 2 24.90 -6.31 4.56
N HIS A 3 23.98 -5.42 4.21
CA HIS A 3 22.77 -5.26 5.01
C HIS A 3 21.83 -6.43 4.71
N ASP A 4 21.92 -7.51 5.50
CA ASP A 4 21.04 -8.69 5.42
C ASP A 4 19.57 -8.38 5.82
N SER A 5 19.25 -7.13 6.13
CA SER A 5 17.91 -6.73 6.57
C SER A 5 17.47 -5.42 5.93
N VAL A 6 16.29 -5.43 5.32
CA VAL A 6 15.62 -4.23 4.80
C VAL A 6 14.69 -3.67 5.87
N GLY A 7 14.84 -2.39 6.20
CA GLY A 7 13.96 -1.71 7.12
C GLY A 7 12.58 -1.46 6.49
N VAL A 8 11.52 -2.00 7.08
CA VAL A 8 10.14 -1.73 6.64
C VAL A 8 9.36 -1.03 7.76
N ALA A 9 8.69 0.06 7.41
CA ALA A 9 7.78 0.77 8.30
C ALA A 9 6.34 0.65 7.80
N VAL A 10 5.42 0.39 8.73
CA VAL A 10 3.97 0.50 8.48
C VAL A 10 3.50 1.76 9.19
N ALA A 11 3.00 2.69 8.39
CA ALA A 11 2.52 3.99 8.82
C ALA A 11 0.99 3.99 8.79
N GLN A 12 0.38 4.50 9.86
CA GLN A 12 -1.07 4.57 9.98
C GLN A 12 -1.51 6.00 10.26
N PHE A 13 -2.46 6.48 9.45
CA PHE A 13 -3.27 7.67 9.67
C PHE A 13 -4.70 7.39 9.18
N ALA A 14 -5.64 8.29 9.44
CA ALA A 14 -6.98 8.21 8.89
C ALA A 14 -7.07 9.13 7.66
N PRO A 15 -7.11 8.58 6.43
CA PRO A 15 -7.29 9.40 5.24
C PRO A 15 -8.61 10.16 5.31
N SER A 16 -8.60 11.37 4.74
CA SER A 16 -9.72 12.31 4.76
C SER A 16 -10.05 12.80 3.36
N ALA A 17 -11.09 13.63 3.25
CA ALA A 17 -11.45 14.34 2.04
C ALA A 17 -10.47 15.48 1.67
N SER A 18 -9.37 15.65 2.41
CA SER A 18 -8.33 16.65 2.11
C SER A 18 -7.06 15.96 1.62
N LYS A 19 -6.83 16.00 0.29
CA LYS A 19 -5.61 15.47 -0.34
C LYS A 19 -4.34 16.08 0.26
N HIS A 20 -4.38 17.38 0.56
CA HIS A 20 -3.28 18.10 1.18
C HIS A 20 -2.96 17.55 2.58
N THR A 21 -3.97 17.46 3.45
CA THR A 21 -3.78 16.94 4.83
C THR A 21 -3.30 15.49 4.84
N ASN A 22 -3.77 14.69 3.87
CA ASN A 22 -3.30 13.32 3.71
C ASN A 22 -1.81 13.28 3.30
N LEU A 23 -1.39 14.11 2.34
CA LEU A 23 0.02 14.24 1.92
C LEU A 23 0.92 14.75 3.04
N GLU A 24 0.48 15.72 3.84
CA GLU A 24 1.23 16.18 5.02
C GLU A 24 1.45 15.04 6.03
N SER A 25 0.41 14.23 6.27
CA SER A 25 0.48 13.06 7.16
C SER A 25 1.47 12.02 6.62
N ILE A 26 1.41 11.72 5.32
CA ILE A 26 2.35 10.84 4.63
C ILE A 26 3.78 11.36 4.78
N ALA A 27 4.02 12.64 4.51
CA ALA A 27 5.35 13.23 4.57
C ALA A 27 5.95 13.18 5.98
N ALA A 28 5.18 13.54 7.01
CA ALA A 28 5.64 13.49 8.40
C ALA A 28 5.99 12.05 8.84
N LEU A 29 5.16 11.08 8.46
CA LEU A 29 5.35 9.66 8.77
C LEU A 29 6.53 9.05 7.99
N ALA A 30 6.68 9.41 6.71
CA ALA A 30 7.79 8.99 5.86
C ALA A 30 9.14 9.47 6.43
N ARG A 31 9.24 10.77 6.77
CA ARG A 31 10.46 11.33 7.38
C ARG A 31 10.81 10.64 8.69
N THR A 32 9.81 10.39 9.53
CA THR A 32 10.01 9.65 10.79
C THR A 32 10.46 8.20 10.54
N ALA A 33 9.92 7.54 9.52
CA ALA A 33 10.30 6.17 9.17
C ALA A 33 11.72 6.10 8.58
N ALA A 34 12.06 7.00 7.66
CA ALA A 34 13.38 7.11 7.06
C ALA A 34 14.45 7.41 8.12
N ALA A 35 14.20 8.35 9.03
CA ALA A 35 15.09 8.64 10.16
C ALA A 35 15.32 7.45 11.10
N ARG A 36 14.42 6.44 11.07
CA ARG A 36 14.53 5.17 11.82
C ARG A 36 15.11 4.03 10.99
N GLY A 37 15.62 4.32 9.79
CA GLY A 37 16.26 3.36 8.89
C GLY A 37 15.30 2.51 8.06
N ALA A 38 14.07 2.98 7.80
CA ALA A 38 13.19 2.32 6.84
C ALA A 38 13.64 2.62 5.41
N ARG A 39 13.61 1.59 4.55
CA ARG A 39 13.81 1.67 3.10
C ARG A 39 12.51 1.45 2.33
N VAL A 40 11.50 0.89 2.99
CA VAL A 40 10.12 0.79 2.48
C VAL A 40 9.15 1.31 3.54
N VAL A 41 8.24 2.21 3.15
CA VAL A 41 7.19 2.74 4.02
C VAL A 41 5.83 2.46 3.40
N VAL A 42 4.97 1.74 4.13
CA VAL A 42 3.64 1.34 3.67
C VAL A 42 2.57 2.17 4.38
N PHE A 43 1.70 2.80 3.60
CA PHE A 43 0.58 3.62 4.05
C PHE A 43 -0.77 2.91 3.86
N PRO A 44 -1.86 3.41 4.48
CA PRO A 44 -3.18 2.82 4.35
C PRO A 44 -3.74 2.78 2.92
N GLU A 45 -4.76 1.94 2.72
CA GLU A 45 -5.67 2.01 1.57
C GLU A 45 -6.30 3.42 1.50
N TYR A 46 -6.57 3.92 0.29
CA TYR A 46 -7.14 5.26 0.07
C TYR A 46 -6.34 6.42 0.69
N SER A 47 -5.01 6.30 0.72
CA SER A 47 -4.13 7.35 1.25
C SER A 47 -4.25 8.69 0.52
N SER A 48 -4.56 8.71 -0.77
CA SER A 48 -4.71 9.97 -1.51
C SER A 48 -5.95 10.76 -1.11
N TYR A 49 -7.10 10.08 -0.98
CA TYR A 49 -8.39 10.69 -0.70
C TYR A 49 -9.37 9.63 -0.19
N PHE A 50 -10.18 9.99 0.81
CA PHE A 50 -11.19 9.09 1.36
C PHE A 50 -12.40 9.84 1.91
N VAL A 51 -13.58 9.29 1.64
CA VAL A 51 -14.88 9.70 2.22
C VAL A 51 -15.63 8.44 2.65
N ASP A 52 -16.47 8.56 3.68
CA ASP A 52 -17.37 7.50 4.14
C ASP A 52 -18.71 8.16 4.57
N PRO A 53 -19.84 7.87 3.91
CA PRO A 53 -19.99 6.91 2.80
C PRO A 53 -19.31 7.38 1.50
N PHE A 54 -19.09 6.43 0.58
CA PHE A 54 -18.65 6.75 -0.78
C PHE A 54 -19.70 7.60 -1.50
N ASP A 55 -19.23 8.62 -2.20
CA ASP A 55 -20.03 9.51 -3.02
C ASP A 55 -19.26 9.95 -4.29
N LEU A 56 -19.86 10.85 -5.08
CA LEU A 56 -19.29 11.33 -6.35
C LEU A 56 -17.96 12.07 -6.19
N SER A 57 -17.63 12.56 -4.98
CA SER A 57 -16.38 13.26 -4.71
C SER A 57 -15.15 12.37 -4.92
N LEU A 58 -15.31 11.03 -4.87
CA LEU A 58 -14.24 10.09 -5.24
C LEU A 58 -13.78 10.31 -6.68
N ALA A 59 -14.70 10.39 -7.63
CA ALA A 59 -14.38 10.58 -9.06
C ALA A 59 -13.85 12.00 -9.33
N GLU A 60 -14.33 13.00 -8.60
CA GLU A 60 -13.86 14.38 -8.67
C GLU A 60 -12.41 14.52 -8.17
N ASN A 61 -12.03 13.73 -7.16
CA ASN A 61 -10.70 13.77 -6.54
C ASN A 61 -9.77 12.66 -7.03
N ALA A 62 -10.23 11.80 -7.93
CA ALA A 62 -9.41 10.77 -8.56
C ALA A 62 -8.29 11.40 -9.38
N GLU A 63 -7.13 10.77 -9.37
CA GLU A 63 -5.96 11.23 -10.11
C GLU A 63 -5.46 10.13 -11.06
N ASP A 64 -4.79 10.54 -12.13
CA ASP A 64 -4.05 9.62 -12.99
C ASP A 64 -2.74 9.20 -12.30
N LEU A 65 -2.07 8.17 -12.82
CA LEU A 65 -0.85 7.63 -12.20
C LEU A 65 0.30 8.64 -12.18
N ASP A 66 0.36 9.57 -13.14
CA ASP A 66 1.30 10.69 -13.22
C ASP A 66 0.73 11.99 -12.59
N GLY A 67 -0.34 11.86 -11.80
CA GLY A 67 -0.99 12.96 -11.12
C GLY A 67 -0.20 13.55 -9.93
N PRO A 68 -0.69 14.69 -9.39
CA PRO A 68 -0.03 15.41 -8.30
C PRO A 68 0.33 14.57 -7.06
N PHE A 69 -0.50 13.61 -6.69
CA PHE A 69 -0.26 12.73 -5.56
C PHE A 69 0.97 11.85 -5.78
N THR A 70 1.06 11.17 -6.93
CA THR A 70 2.21 10.31 -7.25
C THR A 70 3.48 11.13 -7.44
N GLU A 71 3.39 12.32 -8.03
CA GLU A 71 4.52 13.23 -8.16
C GLU A 71 5.04 13.72 -6.81
N ALA A 72 4.14 14.04 -5.87
CA ALA A 72 4.53 14.37 -4.50
C ALA A 72 5.18 13.18 -3.77
N LEU A 73 4.68 11.96 -3.97
CA LEU A 73 5.32 10.75 -3.46
C LEU A 73 6.70 10.53 -4.06
N ARG A 74 6.87 10.75 -5.38
CA ARG A 74 8.16 10.62 -6.06
C ARG A 74 9.19 11.58 -5.49
N ALA A 75 8.85 12.85 -5.37
CA ALA A 75 9.74 13.87 -4.80
C ALA A 75 10.13 13.54 -3.36
N LEU A 76 9.17 13.10 -2.53
CA LEU A 76 9.43 12.69 -1.15
C LEU A 76 10.26 11.40 -1.06
N ALA A 77 10.02 10.44 -1.94
CA ALA A 77 10.78 9.20 -2.01
C ALA A 77 12.24 9.45 -2.43
N ASP A 78 12.46 10.40 -3.33
CA ASP A 78 13.79 10.87 -3.74
C ASP A 78 14.51 11.59 -2.59
N GLU A 79 13.83 12.52 -1.91
CA GLU A 79 14.36 13.24 -0.73
C GLU A 79 14.87 12.28 0.35
N LEU A 80 14.15 11.18 0.57
CA LEU A 80 14.37 10.28 1.70
C LEU A 80 15.12 8.98 1.37
N ASP A 81 15.42 8.73 0.09
CA ASP A 81 15.97 7.45 -0.41
C ASP A 81 15.19 6.21 0.08
N VAL A 82 13.88 6.24 -0.11
CA VAL A 82 12.96 5.15 0.27
C VAL A 82 11.99 4.80 -0.86
N VAL A 83 11.31 3.66 -0.74
CA VAL A 83 10.10 3.36 -1.51
C VAL A 83 8.86 3.61 -0.65
N LEU A 84 7.93 4.40 -1.17
CA LEU A 84 6.65 4.68 -0.55
C LEU A 84 5.56 3.84 -1.23
N VAL A 85 4.81 3.08 -0.44
CA VAL A 85 3.65 2.29 -0.91
C VAL A 85 2.39 2.92 -0.36
N ALA A 86 1.53 3.45 -1.23
CA ALA A 86 0.34 4.20 -0.80
C ALA A 86 -0.89 3.88 -1.67
N GLY A 87 -2.07 3.96 -1.05
CA GLY A 87 -3.34 3.84 -1.75
C GLY A 87 -3.71 5.10 -2.53
N LEU A 88 -4.08 4.93 -3.79
CA LEU A 88 -4.50 5.98 -4.72
C LEU A 88 -5.94 5.71 -5.17
N VAL A 89 -6.78 6.73 -5.08
CA VAL A 89 -8.02 6.82 -5.86
C VAL A 89 -7.64 7.17 -7.29
N GLU A 90 -7.50 6.14 -8.12
CA GLU A 90 -7.09 6.28 -9.52
C GLU A 90 -8.32 6.55 -10.41
N ARG A 91 -8.16 7.41 -11.41
CA ARG A 91 -9.22 7.66 -12.39
C ARG A 91 -9.52 6.40 -13.21
N ALA A 92 -10.80 6.02 -13.33
CA ALA A 92 -11.21 4.94 -14.23
C ALA A 92 -11.67 5.48 -15.58
N ASP A 93 -11.59 4.64 -16.61
CA ASP A 93 -11.90 5.00 -17.99
C ASP A 93 -13.40 5.26 -18.23
N ASP A 94 -14.27 4.76 -17.34
CA ASP A 94 -15.73 4.91 -17.47
C ASP A 94 -16.27 6.27 -16.99
N GLY A 95 -15.40 7.14 -16.45
CA GLY A 95 -15.72 8.50 -16.04
C GLY A 95 -16.66 8.63 -14.84
N ARG A 96 -17.14 7.52 -14.26
CA ARG A 96 -18.06 7.50 -13.12
C ARG A 96 -17.46 6.82 -11.89
N ARG A 97 -16.78 5.70 -12.10
CA ARG A 97 -16.12 4.95 -11.04
C ARG A 97 -14.65 5.35 -10.95
N VAL A 98 -14.02 4.91 -9.87
CA VAL A 98 -12.58 5.03 -9.64
C VAL A 98 -11.96 3.64 -9.62
N ARG A 99 -10.64 3.55 -9.71
CA ARG A 99 -9.90 2.33 -9.39
C ARG A 99 -9.25 2.51 -8.03
N ASN A 100 -9.33 1.48 -7.19
CA ASN A 100 -8.59 1.44 -5.94
C ASN A 100 -7.20 0.87 -6.22
N ALA A 101 -6.24 1.77 -6.41
CA ALA A 101 -4.87 1.45 -6.76
C ALA A 101 -3.97 1.49 -5.53
N VAL A 102 -2.93 0.65 -5.52
CA VAL A 102 -1.79 0.72 -4.62
C VAL A 102 -0.56 0.97 -5.47
N VAL A 103 0.09 2.11 -5.27
CA VAL A 103 1.30 2.49 -6.00
C VAL A 103 2.52 2.30 -5.12
N ALA A 104 3.58 1.70 -5.66
CA ALA A 104 4.91 1.69 -5.06
C ALA A 104 5.79 2.70 -5.81
N VAL A 105 6.27 3.74 -5.14
CA VAL A 105 6.97 4.88 -5.75
C VAL A 105 8.34 5.05 -5.11
N GLY A 106 9.39 5.12 -5.93
CA GLY A 106 10.73 5.53 -5.52
C GLY A 106 11.13 6.85 -6.20
N GLY A 107 12.34 7.35 -5.93
CA GLY A 107 12.81 8.61 -6.53
C GLY A 107 12.86 8.62 -8.07
N ALA A 108 13.13 7.47 -8.69
CA ALA A 108 13.09 7.31 -10.15
C ALA A 108 11.67 7.25 -10.74
N GLY A 109 10.62 7.19 -9.91
CA GLY A 109 9.22 7.06 -10.32
C GLY A 109 8.52 5.81 -9.78
N ILE A 110 7.42 5.46 -10.43
CA ILE A 110 6.59 4.30 -10.07
C ILE A 110 7.36 3.01 -10.36
N ARG A 111 7.40 2.11 -9.37
CA ARG A 111 8.04 0.79 -9.45
C ARG A 111 7.04 -0.36 -9.66
N ALA A 112 5.81 -0.21 -9.17
CA ALA A 112 4.72 -1.17 -9.36
C ALA A 112 3.36 -0.49 -9.10
N VAL A 113 2.31 -0.98 -9.77
CA VAL A 113 0.94 -0.47 -9.62
C VAL A 113 -0.02 -1.65 -9.55
N TYR A 114 -0.64 -1.85 -8.39
CA TYR A 114 -1.67 -2.86 -8.23
C TYR A 114 -3.05 -2.22 -8.18
N ARG A 115 -4.01 -2.76 -8.95
CA ARG A 115 -5.41 -2.34 -8.93
C ARG A 115 -6.25 -3.43 -8.28
N LYS A 116 -7.03 -3.07 -7.27
CA LYS A 116 -7.82 -4.01 -6.45
C LYS A 116 -8.69 -4.92 -7.32
N LEU A 117 -8.48 -6.23 -7.18
CA LEU A 117 -9.21 -7.25 -7.92
C LEU A 117 -10.57 -7.55 -7.28
N HIS A 118 -10.57 -7.77 -5.96
CA HIS A 118 -11.77 -8.19 -5.24
C HIS A 118 -12.45 -6.99 -4.57
N LEU A 119 -13.61 -6.60 -5.09
CA LEU A 119 -14.43 -5.53 -4.52
C LEU A 119 -15.34 -6.06 -3.40
N TYR A 120 -15.56 -5.22 -2.40
CA TYR A 120 -16.40 -5.54 -1.25
C TYR A 120 -17.87 -5.22 -1.51
N ASP A 121 -18.61 -6.24 -1.93
CA ASP A 121 -20.07 -6.19 -2.08
C ASP A 121 -20.72 -7.13 -1.06
N ALA A 122 -20.84 -6.66 0.18
CA ALA A 122 -21.39 -7.46 1.27
C ALA A 122 -22.02 -6.61 2.37
N PHE A 123 -22.95 -7.20 3.13
CA PHE A 123 -23.58 -6.57 4.29
C PHE A 123 -24.21 -5.19 4.02
N GLY A 124 -24.80 -5.01 2.84
CA GLY A 124 -25.45 -3.75 2.43
C GLY A 124 -24.50 -2.67 1.93
N GLN A 125 -23.19 -2.94 1.87
CA GLN A 125 -22.20 -2.10 1.21
C GLN A 125 -21.94 -2.64 -0.20
N ARG A 126 -21.86 -1.75 -1.17
CA ARG A 126 -21.58 -2.07 -2.58
C ARG A 126 -20.42 -1.19 -3.05
N GLU A 127 -19.20 -1.65 -2.83
CA GLU A 127 -18.00 -0.97 -3.32
C GLU A 127 -18.02 -0.88 -4.86
N SER A 128 -18.60 -1.87 -5.54
CA SER A 128 -18.68 -1.92 -7.01
C SER A 128 -19.52 -0.81 -7.66
N ASP A 129 -20.34 -0.10 -6.89
CA ASP A 129 -21.11 1.05 -7.38
C ASP A 129 -20.20 2.28 -7.62
N TRP A 130 -19.05 2.32 -6.96
CA TRP A 130 -18.08 3.44 -6.96
C TRP A 130 -16.71 3.06 -7.49
N VAL A 131 -16.31 1.79 -7.36
CA VAL A 131 -14.99 1.30 -7.72
C VAL A 131 -15.10 0.28 -8.84
N ALA A 132 -14.26 0.42 -9.88
CA ALA A 132 -14.09 -0.57 -10.92
C ALA A 132 -12.99 -1.58 -10.52
N PRO A 133 -13.21 -2.89 -10.75
CA PRO A 133 -12.20 -3.90 -10.43
C PRO A 133 -10.98 -3.76 -11.36
N GLY A 134 -9.82 -4.18 -10.85
CA GLY A 134 -8.62 -4.37 -11.65
C GLY A 134 -8.75 -5.55 -12.63
N GLU A 135 -7.84 -5.60 -13.60
CA GLU A 135 -7.73 -6.72 -14.53
C GLU A 135 -6.89 -7.85 -13.91
N ILE A 136 -7.25 -9.10 -14.21
CA ILE A 136 -6.44 -10.26 -13.79
C ILE A 136 -5.15 -10.25 -14.61
N ALA A 137 -4.05 -9.91 -13.95
CA ALA A 137 -2.72 -9.81 -14.52
C ALA A 137 -1.70 -10.58 -13.68
N PRO A 138 -0.46 -10.78 -14.17
CA PRO A 138 0.63 -11.27 -13.34
C PRO A 138 0.81 -10.41 -12.07
N PRO A 139 1.31 -10.99 -10.96
CA PRO A 139 1.46 -10.25 -9.71
C PRO A 139 2.36 -9.02 -9.84
N GLU A 140 1.87 -7.91 -9.33
CA GLU A 140 2.59 -6.64 -9.27
C GLU A 140 3.61 -6.69 -8.14
N THR A 141 4.89 -6.57 -8.51
CA THR A 141 6.02 -6.68 -7.58
C THR A 141 7.06 -5.60 -7.84
N PHE A 142 7.79 -5.23 -6.79
CA PHE A 142 8.97 -4.36 -6.90
C PHE A 142 10.10 -4.88 -6.02
N GLU A 143 11.32 -4.40 -6.29
CA GLU A 143 12.51 -4.76 -5.51
C GLU A 143 13.11 -3.55 -4.81
N THR A 144 13.60 -3.78 -3.59
CA THR A 144 14.39 -2.84 -2.79
C THR A 144 15.38 -3.65 -1.97
N ASP A 145 16.67 -3.28 -2.06
CA ASP A 145 17.76 -3.88 -1.27
C ASP A 145 17.79 -5.42 -1.34
N GLY A 146 17.57 -5.98 -2.53
CA GLY A 146 17.60 -7.44 -2.75
C GLY A 146 16.40 -8.21 -2.19
N LEU A 147 15.40 -7.54 -1.63
CA LEU A 147 14.11 -8.13 -1.30
C LEU A 147 13.04 -7.74 -2.32
N ARG A 148 12.23 -8.73 -2.70
CA ARG A 148 11.04 -8.56 -3.54
C ARG A 148 9.80 -8.36 -2.68
N PHE A 149 9.01 -7.37 -3.04
CA PHE A 149 7.75 -7.00 -2.41
C PHE A 149 6.62 -7.20 -3.39
N GLY A 150 5.52 -7.78 -2.93
CA GLY A 150 4.30 -7.98 -3.70
C GLY A 150 3.17 -7.10 -3.19
N LEU A 151 2.31 -6.63 -4.10
CA LEU A 151 1.19 -5.75 -3.77
C LEU A 151 -0.14 -6.52 -3.76
N MET A 152 -0.95 -6.25 -2.74
CA MET A 152 -2.36 -6.66 -2.62
C MET A 152 -3.06 -5.72 -1.63
N THR A 153 -4.39 -5.61 -1.67
CA THR A 153 -5.10 -4.67 -0.78
C THR A 153 -6.37 -5.25 -0.16
N CYS A 154 -6.62 -4.86 1.09
CA CYS A 154 -7.88 -5.03 1.82
C CYS A 154 -8.60 -6.37 1.61
N TYR A 155 -9.63 -6.40 0.76
CA TYR A 155 -10.49 -7.56 0.57
C TYR A 155 -9.78 -8.75 -0.10
N ASP A 156 -8.68 -8.50 -0.82
CA ASP A 156 -7.82 -9.55 -1.40
C ASP A 156 -7.29 -10.52 -0.34
N LEU A 157 -7.18 -10.09 0.92
CA LEU A 157 -6.77 -10.94 2.05
C LEU A 157 -7.71 -12.13 2.31
N ARG A 158 -8.93 -12.09 1.76
CA ARG A 158 -9.90 -13.19 1.85
C ARG A 158 -9.73 -14.25 0.76
N PHE A 159 -8.88 -13.99 -0.24
CA PHE A 159 -8.68 -14.84 -1.41
C PHE A 159 -7.24 -15.39 -1.38
N PRO A 160 -7.03 -16.61 -0.86
CA PRO A 160 -5.69 -17.17 -0.70
C PRO A 160 -4.92 -17.30 -2.02
N GLU A 161 -5.60 -17.34 -3.15
CA GLU A 161 -5.04 -17.36 -4.50
C GLU A 161 -4.13 -16.15 -4.75
N VAL A 162 -4.51 -14.95 -4.31
CA VAL A 162 -3.69 -13.74 -4.49
C VAL A 162 -2.35 -13.89 -3.77
N ALA A 163 -2.38 -14.37 -2.52
CA ALA A 163 -1.16 -14.60 -1.73
C ALA A 163 -0.29 -15.72 -2.32
N ARG A 164 -0.90 -16.78 -2.87
CA ARG A 164 -0.16 -17.87 -3.54
C ARG A 164 0.56 -17.39 -4.78
N THR A 165 -0.13 -16.66 -5.66
CA THR A 165 0.49 -16.15 -6.90
C THR A 165 1.64 -15.19 -6.59
N LEU A 166 1.51 -14.35 -5.56
CA LEU A 166 2.61 -13.48 -5.08
C LEU A 166 3.80 -14.28 -4.55
N ALA A 167 3.56 -15.38 -3.82
CA ALA A 167 4.61 -16.26 -3.31
C ALA A 167 5.35 -16.97 -4.45
N ASP A 168 4.63 -17.47 -5.46
CA ASP A 168 5.21 -18.15 -6.62
C ASP A 168 6.06 -17.18 -7.46
N ALA A 169 5.60 -15.93 -7.63
CA ALA A 169 6.35 -14.88 -8.32
C ALA A 169 7.65 -14.50 -7.59
N ALA A 170 7.74 -14.71 -6.28
CA ALA A 170 8.99 -14.52 -5.54
C ALA A 170 10.02 -15.65 -5.80
N TRP A 171 9.56 -16.84 -6.17
CA TRP A 171 10.41 -18.01 -6.41
C TRP A 171 11.04 -18.03 -7.81
N THR A 172 10.34 -17.51 -8.82
CA THR A 172 10.74 -17.61 -10.23
C THR A 172 11.73 -16.53 -10.71
N SER A 173 12.19 -15.63 -9.83
CA SER A 173 13.21 -14.64 -10.22
C SER A 173 14.57 -15.29 -10.47
N PRO A 174 15.31 -14.91 -11.52
CA PRO A 174 16.70 -15.35 -11.70
C PRO A 174 17.61 -14.98 -10.52
N TRP A 175 17.23 -14.00 -9.69
CA TRP A 175 17.95 -13.60 -8.48
C TRP A 175 17.61 -14.45 -7.25
N SER A 176 16.51 -15.22 -7.26
CA SER A 176 16.13 -16.16 -6.19
C SER A 176 16.93 -17.46 -6.22
N ARG A 177 17.98 -17.56 -7.05
CA ARG A 177 18.91 -18.68 -7.08
C ARG A 177 20.21 -18.32 -6.34
N PRO A 178 20.21 -18.19 -5.00
CA PRO A 178 21.45 -18.33 -4.28
C PRO A 178 21.86 -19.81 -4.38
N SER A 179 23.12 -20.07 -4.70
CA SER A 179 23.77 -21.32 -4.36
C SER A 179 23.69 -21.51 -2.83
N GLY A 180 22.60 -22.08 -2.33
CA GLY A 180 22.50 -22.64 -0.98
C GLY A 180 21.67 -21.92 0.10
N CYS A 181 20.77 -20.97 -0.20
CA CYS A 181 19.96 -20.33 0.85
C CYS A 181 18.46 -20.27 0.52
N ALA A 182 17.62 -20.90 1.36
CA ALA A 182 16.17 -20.92 1.20
C ALA A 182 15.57 -19.51 1.39
N ALA A 183 15.01 -18.93 0.33
CA ALA A 183 14.30 -17.66 0.38
C ALA A 183 13.02 -17.80 1.21
N ARG A 184 12.84 -16.90 2.20
CA ARG A 184 11.64 -16.84 3.06
C ARG A 184 10.74 -15.72 2.55
N SER A 185 9.51 -16.02 2.15
CA SER A 185 8.48 -15.02 1.89
C SER A 185 7.82 -14.61 3.22
N ARG A 186 7.61 -13.30 3.44
CA ARG A 186 6.85 -12.76 4.57
C ARG A 186 5.82 -11.78 4.04
N SER A 187 4.54 -12.04 4.28
CA SER A 187 3.47 -11.07 4.04
C SER A 187 3.33 -10.15 5.25
N ILE A 188 3.34 -8.84 5.02
CA ILE A 188 3.04 -7.84 6.06
C ILE A 188 1.57 -7.47 5.92
N THR A 189 0.71 -8.07 6.73
CA THR A 189 -0.72 -7.68 6.80
C THR A 189 -0.96 -6.89 8.07
N GLY A 190 -1.25 -5.59 7.94
CA GLY A 190 -1.71 -4.73 9.03
C GLY A 190 -3.12 -5.14 9.49
N ARG A 191 -3.22 -5.97 10.53
CA ARG A 191 -4.52 -6.32 11.13
C ARG A 191 -5.02 -5.18 12.01
N ARG A 192 -6.01 -4.42 11.52
CA ARG A 192 -7.21 -3.92 12.23
C ARG A 192 -7.93 -2.91 11.32
N CYS A 193 -8.70 -3.43 10.37
CA CYS A 193 -9.85 -2.70 9.82
C CYS A 193 -11.10 -3.49 10.24
N CYS A 194 -12.17 -2.80 10.58
CA CYS A 194 -13.46 -3.33 11.06
C CYS A 194 -13.53 -3.67 12.56
N ARG A 195 -13.98 -2.68 13.34
CA ARG A 195 -14.75 -2.90 14.58
C ARG A 195 -16.11 -2.23 14.37
N PRO A 196 -17.26 -2.91 14.58
CA PRO A 196 -18.58 -2.30 14.38
C PRO A 196 -18.84 -1.22 15.43
N ALA A 197 -19.42 -0.10 14.98
CA ALA A 197 -19.62 1.12 15.75
C ALA A 197 -20.60 0.94 16.92
N ARG A 198 -20.21 1.44 18.10
CA ARG A 198 -21.15 1.95 19.11
C ARG A 198 -20.63 3.30 19.62
N SER A 199 -21.48 4.32 19.44
CA SER A 199 -21.54 5.63 20.11
C SER A 199 -20.25 6.46 20.31
N ARG A 200 -20.14 7.48 19.44
CA ARG A 200 -19.57 8.85 19.58
C ARG A 200 -18.56 9.14 20.71
N THR A 201 -17.34 9.50 20.28
CA THR A 201 -16.63 10.77 20.57
C THR A 201 -15.62 11.05 19.43
N PRO A 202 -15.35 12.32 19.06
CA PRO A 202 -14.33 12.63 18.06
C PRO A 202 -12.96 12.61 18.75
N SER A 203 -12.25 11.49 18.66
CA SER A 203 -10.83 11.44 19.02
C SER A 203 -10.00 11.16 17.77
N SER A 204 -9.29 12.18 17.30
CA SER A 204 -8.17 12.02 16.39
C SER A 204 -7.17 11.04 17.02
N SER A 205 -7.15 9.81 16.52
CA SER A 205 -6.13 8.84 16.96
C SER A 205 -4.78 9.29 16.42
N PRO A 206 -3.74 9.40 17.26
CA PRO A 206 -2.44 9.86 16.83
C PRO A 206 -1.83 8.87 15.84
N ALA A 207 -1.13 9.42 14.84
CA ALA A 207 -0.41 8.64 13.86
C ALA A 207 0.58 7.69 14.55
N ARG A 208 0.57 6.41 14.18
CA ARG A 208 1.35 5.36 14.86
C ARG A 208 2.23 4.63 13.85
N ILE A 209 3.53 4.60 14.13
CA ILE A 209 4.49 3.76 13.39
C ILE A 209 4.77 2.53 14.24
N THR A 210 4.42 1.35 13.75
CA THR A 210 4.83 0.08 14.38
C THR A 210 6.01 -0.51 13.64
N ARG A 211 7.12 -0.71 14.36
CA ARG A 211 8.30 -1.39 13.82
C ARG A 211 8.21 -2.88 14.15
N ARG A 212 8.25 -3.75 13.14
CA ARG A 212 8.70 -5.12 13.32
C ARG A 212 10.15 -5.18 12.82
N ARG A 213 11.11 -5.41 13.73
CA ARG A 213 12.39 -6.00 13.32
C ARG A 213 12.06 -7.43 12.88
N SER A 214 12.44 -7.82 11.67
CA SER A 214 12.62 -9.25 11.39
C SER A 214 13.83 -9.71 12.21
N ALA A 215 13.58 -10.10 13.45
CA ALA A 215 14.55 -10.90 14.18
C ALA A 215 14.66 -12.24 13.44
N SER A 216 15.88 -12.54 12.98
CA SER A 216 16.31 -13.92 12.75
C SER A 216 16.19 -14.68 14.07
N ASP A 217 15.89 -15.96 13.97
CA ASP A 217 15.80 -16.94 15.07
C ASP A 217 14.48 -16.97 15.84
N THR A 218 13.45 -17.54 15.21
CA THR A 218 12.75 -18.76 15.72
C THR A 218 11.71 -19.25 14.71
N PRO A 219 11.45 -20.57 14.62
CA PRO A 219 10.70 -21.16 13.53
C PRO A 219 9.20 -21.22 13.85
N TRP A 220 8.42 -20.18 13.55
CA TRP A 220 6.96 -20.25 13.39
C TRP A 220 6.48 -19.16 12.42
#